data_AF-A0A9Q8YZV2-F1
#
_entry.id   AF-A0A9Q8YZV2-F1
#
_cell.length_a   1.000
_cell.length_b   1.000
_cell.length_c   1.000
_cell.angle_alpha   90.00
_cell.angle_beta   90.00
_cell.angle_gamma   90.00
#
_symmetry.space_group_name_H-M   'P 1'
#
loop_
_entity.id
_entity.type
_entity.pdbx_description
1 polymer ?
#
loop_
_entity_poly.entity_id
_entity_poly.type
_entity_poly.pdbx_seq_one_letter_code
_entity_poly.pdbx_strand_id
1 'polypeptide(L)'
;MNPHISLPRPTGGPSNFGSTPSSRRNEIKMPRFFKRMFKFPQMDFEMAVWEIMSLIIAPKKVFRQIFYHKQTTKTYHRPDPSFTYLLSFFLTLTSLAWGFAYADGFTQTLHIMLVYIFGHFLLLSLVIATMFFFLVGRLLGPDNTLLPGRRRGLYNLGEDSGKEELEFGYCWDVAIRAFVPVWVFLYVVQFLCMPLVGTHHWLSLLLSNTLYLLALNYYFIITFLGYKELPFLHHTELLLVPVAVMAILWFATLFGFNMTKHFAPVLWTGAKLRKHIYCDVTNESTLGTLFSSIYTTHRRLDFVFANAGIAENTYFYDQHQEHTEDTAKNNDSSKENDSPPTLPVKGMHSLIDINVKSVITTTYLADYYMRKSPREADKSVVMTASCGGLYPSHFSPIYTATKHAVVGFMQGIASYFYQKSGIRVNAICPGIVKTGLMSSEQWTMFPEEYFTPVQKVAEVVCMLLEGKDDETGKLGKEIEEGYGSVLNGQAVEISGGNHYYRGPVSFADERMAAVMGFADNTKLA
;
A
#
# COMPACT_ATOMS: atom_id res chain seq x y z
N MET A 1 88.72 -44.27 34.38
CA MET A 1 89.21 -44.08 33.00
C MET A 1 88.47 -42.91 32.38
N ASN A 2 89.14 -41.77 32.22
CA ASN A 2 88.67 -40.67 31.37
C ASN A 2 88.63 -41.12 29.90
N PRO A 3 87.75 -40.52 29.08
CA PRO A 3 88.31 -39.55 28.13
C PRO A 3 87.42 -38.32 27.91
N HIS A 4 88.07 -37.16 27.88
CA HIS A 4 87.65 -35.97 27.14
C HIS A 4 88.49 -35.92 25.86
N ILE A 5 87.90 -35.56 24.72
CA ILE A 5 88.53 -34.78 23.64
C ILE A 5 87.43 -34.22 22.72
N SER A 6 87.68 -33.02 22.23
CA SER A 6 86.78 -31.98 21.73
C SER A 6 86.79 -31.81 20.20
N LEU A 7 85.60 -31.47 19.65
CA LEU A 7 85.22 -30.50 18.57
C LEU A 7 85.98 -30.50 17.21
N PRO A 8 85.28 -30.25 16.07
CA PRO A 8 85.06 -28.86 15.62
C PRO A 8 83.77 -28.55 14.82
N ARG A 9 83.44 -27.25 14.75
CA ARG A 9 82.66 -26.51 13.73
C ARG A 9 83.63 -25.46 13.13
N PRO A 10 83.31 -24.63 12.12
CA PRO A 10 82.62 -24.77 10.83
C PRO A 10 83.49 -24.26 9.64
N THR A 11 83.09 -24.42 8.37
CA THR A 11 83.27 -23.44 7.26
C THR A 11 82.79 -24.01 5.91
N GLY A 12 82.13 -23.18 5.11
CA GLY A 12 81.85 -23.46 3.69
C GLY A 12 80.44 -23.07 3.22
N GLY A 13 80.27 -21.84 2.74
CA GLY A 13 79.28 -21.50 1.71
C GLY A 13 80.03 -21.11 0.42
N PRO A 14 79.35 -20.62 -0.63
CA PRO A 14 78.18 -21.16 -1.33
C PRO A 14 78.50 -21.45 -2.82
N SER A 15 77.72 -22.28 -3.52
CA SER A 15 77.72 -22.30 -4.98
C SER A 15 76.30 -22.41 -5.54
N ASN A 16 75.87 -21.32 -6.16
CA ASN A 16 74.66 -21.19 -6.98
C ASN A 16 74.66 -22.19 -8.14
N PHE A 17 73.51 -22.83 -8.38
CA PHE A 17 73.16 -23.36 -9.70
C PHE A 17 71.70 -23.02 -10.04
N GLY A 18 71.55 -22.21 -11.10
CA GLY A 18 70.51 -22.37 -12.11
C GLY A 18 69.05 -22.13 -11.70
N SER A 19 68.59 -20.91 -11.90
CA SER A 19 67.19 -20.49 -11.94
C SER A 19 66.40 -21.08 -13.12
N THR A 20 65.24 -21.67 -12.85
CA THR A 20 64.08 -21.70 -13.77
C THR A 20 62.99 -20.79 -13.21
N PRO A 21 62.40 -19.89 -14.02
CA PRO A 21 61.39 -18.95 -13.51
C PRO A 21 60.09 -19.71 -13.25
N SER A 22 59.66 -19.76 -11.99
CA SER A 22 58.29 -20.17 -11.67
C SER A 22 57.36 -19.07 -12.16
N SER A 23 56.61 -19.40 -13.22
CA SER A 23 55.46 -18.63 -13.68
C SER A 23 54.53 -18.43 -12.47
N ARG A 24 54.54 -17.23 -11.88
CA ARG A 24 53.46 -16.73 -11.02
C ARG A 24 52.21 -16.61 -11.88
N ARG A 25 51.47 -17.71 -12.03
CA ARG A 25 50.03 -17.61 -12.26
C ARG A 25 49.44 -17.06 -10.98
N ASN A 26 49.03 -15.80 -11.02
CA ASN A 26 48.04 -15.26 -10.10
C ASN A 26 46.74 -16.02 -10.33
N GLU A 27 46.64 -17.25 -9.82
CA GLU A 27 45.34 -17.85 -9.58
C GLU A 27 44.67 -17.01 -8.51
N ILE A 28 43.63 -16.28 -8.90
CA ILE A 28 42.68 -15.65 -7.99
C ILE A 28 42.15 -16.79 -7.09
N LYS A 29 42.71 -16.92 -5.89
CA LYS A 29 42.20 -17.86 -4.88
C LYS A 29 40.80 -17.37 -4.51
N MET A 30 39.80 -17.97 -5.15
CA MET A 30 38.40 -17.73 -4.84
C MET A 30 38.21 -17.92 -3.31
N PRO A 31 37.69 -16.91 -2.57
CA PRO A 31 37.51 -17.00 -1.13
C PRO A 31 36.75 -18.28 -0.76
N ARG A 32 37.15 -18.95 0.34
CA ARG A 32 36.58 -20.26 0.75
C ARG A 32 35.04 -20.23 0.86
N PHE A 33 34.47 -19.06 1.15
CA PHE A 33 33.04 -18.78 1.16
C PHE A 33 32.33 -19.16 -0.16
N PHE A 34 32.82 -18.68 -1.31
CA PHE A 34 32.20 -18.94 -2.62
C PHE A 34 32.29 -20.41 -3.06
N LYS A 35 33.34 -21.13 -2.65
CA LYS A 35 33.48 -22.59 -2.92
C LYS A 35 32.46 -23.44 -2.16
N ARG A 36 31.86 -22.92 -1.09
CA ARG A 36 30.88 -23.64 -0.24
C ARG A 36 29.43 -23.30 -0.55
N MET A 37 29.14 -22.22 -1.29
CA MET A 37 27.77 -21.82 -1.66
C MET A 37 26.97 -22.91 -2.39
N PHE A 38 27.63 -23.86 -3.05
CA PHE A 38 27.02 -24.93 -3.83
C PHE A 38 27.14 -26.33 -3.20
N LYS A 39 27.61 -26.45 -1.94
CA LYS A 39 27.78 -27.73 -1.23
C LYS A 39 26.73 -27.92 -0.13
N PHE A 40 25.47 -28.11 -0.53
CA PHE A 40 24.32 -28.28 0.37
C PHE A 40 24.50 -29.30 1.52
N PRO A 41 25.14 -30.48 1.34
CA PRO A 41 25.27 -31.46 2.43
C PRO A 41 26.23 -31.03 3.56
N GLN A 42 27.03 -29.99 3.36
CA GLN A 42 27.99 -29.49 4.34
C GLN A 42 27.44 -28.29 5.13
N MET A 43 26.16 -27.95 4.95
CA MET A 43 25.52 -26.78 5.52
C MET A 43 24.75 -27.14 6.79
N ASP A 44 24.96 -26.38 7.86
CA ASP A 44 24.37 -26.63 9.17
C ASP A 44 23.04 -25.86 9.34
N PHE A 45 21.97 -26.44 8.78
CA PHE A 45 20.62 -25.87 8.87
C PHE A 45 20.01 -25.96 10.26
N GLU A 46 20.38 -26.96 11.06
CA GLU A 46 19.88 -27.12 12.43
C GLU A 46 20.32 -25.94 13.30
N MET A 47 21.61 -25.60 13.23
CA MET A 47 22.14 -24.43 13.91
C MET A 47 21.52 -23.13 13.37
N ALA A 48 21.31 -23.01 12.06
CA ALA A 48 20.65 -21.83 11.48
C ALA A 48 19.21 -21.63 11.98
N VAL A 49 18.41 -22.71 12.08
CA VAL A 49 17.06 -22.67 12.66
C VAL A 49 17.13 -22.23 14.12
N TRP A 50 18.05 -22.82 14.89
CA TRP A 50 18.25 -22.45 16.29
C TRP A 50 18.65 -20.97 16.46
N GLU A 51 19.51 -20.43 15.59
CA GLU A 51 19.88 -19.01 15.58
C GLU A 51 18.67 -18.12 15.34
N ILE A 52 17.87 -18.39 14.29
CA ILE A 52 16.68 -17.57 13.98
C ILE A 52 15.72 -17.56 15.16
N MET A 53 15.42 -18.73 15.75
CA MET A 53 14.53 -18.83 16.92
C MET A 53 15.11 -18.11 18.15
N SER A 54 16.41 -18.26 18.38
CA SER A 54 17.10 -17.64 19.50
C SER A 54 17.24 -16.12 19.35
N LEU A 55 17.36 -15.59 18.13
CA LEU A 55 17.36 -14.14 17.90
C LEU A 55 16.02 -13.49 18.28
N ILE A 56 14.92 -14.22 18.15
CA ILE A 56 13.59 -13.74 18.56
C ILE A 56 13.44 -13.81 20.08
N ILE A 57 13.79 -14.95 20.70
CA ILE A 57 13.51 -15.22 22.12
C ILE A 57 14.59 -14.69 23.06
N ALA A 58 15.87 -14.92 22.73
CA ALA A 58 17.01 -14.66 23.60
C ALA A 58 18.29 -14.37 22.79
N PRO A 59 18.38 -13.19 22.12
CA PRO A 59 19.44 -12.89 21.15
C PRO A 59 20.86 -12.95 21.74
N LYS A 60 21.01 -12.69 23.04
CA LYS A 60 22.28 -12.81 23.76
C LYS A 60 22.92 -14.20 23.65
N LYS A 61 22.11 -15.27 23.53
CA LYS A 61 22.61 -16.64 23.42
C LYS A 61 23.39 -16.85 22.11
N VAL A 62 22.90 -16.29 21.01
CA VAL A 62 23.51 -16.41 19.68
C VAL A 62 24.88 -15.74 19.66
N PHE A 63 24.97 -14.52 20.19
CA PHE A 63 26.23 -13.79 20.20
C PHE A 63 27.28 -14.40 21.13
N ARG A 64 26.86 -14.97 22.26
CA ARG A 64 27.76 -15.75 23.13
C ARG A 64 28.31 -17.00 22.44
N GLN A 65 27.52 -17.67 21.61
CA GLN A 65 28.00 -18.81 20.82
C GLN A 65 29.08 -18.39 19.81
N ILE A 66 28.94 -17.23 19.18
CA ILE A 66 29.94 -16.70 18.24
C ILE A 66 31.28 -16.45 18.95
N PHE A 67 31.23 -15.91 20.17
CA PHE A 67 32.43 -15.73 20.99
C PHE A 67 33.16 -17.06 21.23
N TYR A 68 32.43 -18.13 21.56
CA TYR A 68 33.01 -19.47 21.69
C TYR A 68 33.50 -20.04 20.34
N HIS A 69 32.78 -19.77 19.25
CA HIS A 69 33.19 -20.21 17.92
C HIS A 69 34.55 -19.61 17.54
N LYS A 70 34.77 -18.31 17.80
CA LYS A 70 36.05 -17.63 17.55
C LYS A 70 37.23 -18.34 18.21
N GLN A 71 37.06 -18.84 19.44
CA GLN A 71 38.11 -19.57 20.16
C GLN A 71 38.56 -20.85 19.41
N THR A 72 37.64 -21.47 18.67
CA THR A 72 37.91 -22.72 17.95
C THR A 72 38.35 -22.51 16.49
N THR A 73 37.77 -21.55 15.77
CA THR A 73 37.99 -21.36 14.33
C THR A 73 38.84 -20.15 13.96
N LYS A 74 39.18 -19.30 14.93
CA LYS A 74 39.92 -18.05 14.77
C LYS A 74 39.24 -17.03 13.84
N THR A 75 37.97 -17.20 13.48
CA THR A 75 37.17 -16.25 12.68
C THR A 75 35.88 -15.90 13.41
N TYR A 76 35.42 -14.65 13.29
CA TYR A 76 34.15 -14.22 13.91
C TYR A 76 32.94 -14.51 13.02
N HIS A 77 33.13 -14.51 11.71
CA HIS A 77 32.06 -14.78 10.75
C HIS A 77 31.76 -16.29 10.63
N ARG A 78 30.51 -16.57 10.26
CA ARG A 78 29.99 -17.91 10.03
C ARG A 78 30.65 -18.50 8.76
N PRO A 79 31.10 -19.76 8.80
CA PRO A 79 31.83 -20.37 7.68
C PRO A 79 30.94 -20.91 6.56
N ASP A 80 29.61 -20.81 6.69
CA ASP A 80 28.61 -21.37 5.78
C ASP A 80 27.40 -20.40 5.58
N PRO A 81 26.77 -20.40 4.39
CA PRO A 81 25.68 -19.46 4.07
C PRO A 81 24.27 -19.98 4.46
N SER A 82 24.16 -21.00 5.31
CA SER A 82 22.86 -21.64 5.59
C SER A 82 21.85 -20.69 6.21
N PHE A 83 22.29 -19.78 7.07
CA PHE A 83 21.43 -18.74 7.64
C PHE A 83 20.78 -17.87 6.55
N THR A 84 21.59 -17.39 5.59
CA THR A 84 21.11 -16.55 4.49
C THR A 84 20.10 -17.30 3.61
N TYR A 85 20.37 -18.57 3.27
CA TYR A 85 19.44 -19.38 2.48
C TYR A 85 18.15 -19.70 3.23
N LEU A 86 18.24 -20.02 4.52
CA LEU A 86 17.07 -20.32 5.34
C LEU A 86 16.17 -19.09 5.48
N LEU A 87 16.74 -17.92 5.75
CA LEU A 87 15.97 -16.67 5.82
C LEU A 87 15.41 -16.27 4.44
N SER A 88 16.16 -16.50 3.36
CA SER A 88 15.66 -16.29 2.00
C SER A 88 14.47 -17.21 1.68
N PHE A 89 14.50 -18.47 2.13
CA PHE A 89 13.37 -19.40 2.00
C PHE A 89 12.13 -18.90 2.74
N PHE A 90 12.28 -18.42 3.98
CA PHE A 90 11.16 -17.85 4.73
C PHE A 90 10.61 -16.55 4.11
N LEU A 91 11.50 -15.72 3.55
CA LEU A 91 11.11 -14.54 2.78
C LEU A 91 10.37 -14.92 1.50
N THR A 92 10.76 -16.00 0.81
CA THR A 92 10.01 -16.55 -0.32
C THR A 92 8.59 -16.92 0.10
N LEU A 93 8.44 -17.71 1.18
CA LEU A 93 7.11 -18.09 1.68
C LEU A 93 6.26 -16.88 2.04
N THR A 94 6.86 -15.88 2.68
CA THR A 94 6.17 -14.65 3.05
C THR A 94 5.78 -13.84 1.81
N SER A 95 6.67 -13.70 0.84
CA SER A 95 6.40 -13.00 -0.43
C SER A 95 5.29 -13.66 -1.23
N LEU A 96 5.18 -15.00 -1.20
CA LEU A 96 4.06 -15.72 -1.81
C LEU A 96 2.74 -15.41 -1.11
N ALA A 97 2.72 -15.37 0.22
CA ALA A 97 1.53 -14.99 0.99
C ALA A 97 1.08 -13.55 0.67
N TRP A 98 2.03 -12.61 0.62
CA TRP A 98 1.76 -11.23 0.20
C TRP A 98 1.30 -11.15 -1.25
N GLY A 99 1.92 -11.91 -2.15
CA GLY A 99 1.55 -11.95 -3.56
C GLY A 99 0.16 -12.51 -3.79
N PHE A 100 -0.22 -13.60 -3.13
CA PHE A 100 -1.57 -14.16 -3.25
C PHE A 100 -2.65 -13.26 -2.63
N ALA A 101 -2.33 -12.56 -1.55
CA ALA A 101 -3.28 -11.67 -0.90
C ALA A 101 -3.47 -10.34 -1.64
N TYR A 102 -2.41 -9.79 -2.26
CA TYR A 102 -2.40 -8.40 -2.71
C TYR A 102 -1.86 -8.14 -4.13
N ALA A 103 -1.35 -9.14 -4.85
CA ALA A 103 -0.78 -8.93 -6.19
C ALA A 103 -1.73 -9.36 -7.33
N ASP A 104 -1.74 -8.57 -8.40
CA ASP A 104 -2.55 -8.80 -9.61
C ASP A 104 -1.94 -9.86 -10.56
N GLY A 105 -1.65 -11.05 -10.03
CA GLY A 105 -1.23 -12.23 -10.81
C GLY A 105 0.23 -12.66 -10.65
N PHE A 106 0.59 -13.73 -11.35
CA PHE A 106 1.85 -14.46 -11.15
C PHE A 106 3.11 -13.61 -11.32
N THR A 107 3.17 -12.78 -12.37
CA THR A 107 4.35 -11.93 -12.65
C THR A 107 4.61 -10.92 -11.54
N GLN A 108 3.55 -10.34 -10.97
CA GLN A 108 3.68 -9.39 -9.88
C GLN A 108 4.08 -10.09 -8.57
N THR A 109 3.53 -11.27 -8.30
CA THR A 109 3.99 -12.11 -7.18
C THR A 109 5.47 -12.47 -7.30
N LEU A 110 5.92 -12.80 -8.53
CA LEU A 110 7.34 -13.06 -8.80
C LEU A 110 8.19 -11.80 -8.57
N HIS A 111 7.72 -10.63 -8.99
CA HIS A 111 8.41 -9.36 -8.75
C HIS A 111 8.56 -9.06 -7.25
N ILE A 112 7.48 -9.21 -6.47
CA ILE A 112 7.51 -9.04 -5.01
C ILE A 112 8.52 -10.00 -4.39
N MET A 113 8.51 -11.27 -4.79
CA MET A 113 9.47 -12.28 -4.32
C MET A 113 10.92 -11.88 -4.60
N LEU A 114 11.23 -11.44 -5.82
CA LEU A 114 12.58 -11.01 -6.18
C LEU A 114 13.01 -9.77 -5.37
N VAL A 115 12.13 -8.80 -5.18
CA VAL A 115 12.46 -7.59 -4.41
C VAL A 115 12.64 -7.90 -2.93
N TYR A 116 11.83 -8.80 -2.33
CA TYR A 116 11.99 -9.18 -0.91
C TYR A 116 13.37 -9.78 -0.64
N ILE A 117 13.79 -10.71 -1.50
CA ILE A 117 15.04 -11.44 -1.32
C ILE A 117 16.23 -10.56 -1.72
N PHE A 118 16.24 -10.03 -2.93
CA PHE A 118 17.41 -9.34 -3.46
C PHE A 118 17.49 -7.88 -3.07
N GLY A 119 16.35 -7.18 -3.04
CA GLY A 119 16.30 -5.75 -2.70
C GLY A 119 16.27 -5.51 -1.19
N HIS A 120 15.22 -5.97 -0.52
CA HIS A 120 14.98 -5.65 0.89
C HIS A 120 15.89 -6.42 1.84
N PHE A 121 16.23 -7.67 1.54
CA PHE A 121 17.10 -8.47 2.39
C PHE A 121 18.57 -8.34 1.96
N LEU A 122 18.97 -8.91 0.83
CA LEU A 122 20.40 -9.04 0.49
C LEU A 122 21.07 -7.69 0.21
N LEU A 123 20.48 -6.84 -0.65
CA LEU A 123 21.06 -5.53 -0.98
C LEU A 123 21.08 -4.60 0.23
N LEU A 124 19.98 -4.52 0.99
CA LEU A 124 19.94 -3.70 2.20
C LEU A 124 20.95 -4.18 3.25
N SER A 125 21.03 -5.48 3.52
CA SER A 125 22.04 -6.03 4.44
C SER A 125 23.47 -5.77 3.94
N LEU A 126 23.71 -5.77 2.63
CA LEU A 126 25.02 -5.46 2.05
C LEU A 126 25.41 -4.00 2.29
N VAL A 127 24.47 -3.09 2.02
CA VAL A 127 24.66 -1.65 2.24
C VAL A 127 24.91 -1.37 3.71
N ILE A 128 24.12 -1.96 4.62
CA ILE A 128 24.30 -1.76 6.05
C ILE A 128 25.60 -2.38 6.54
N ALA A 129 25.95 -3.61 6.12
CA ALA A 129 27.21 -4.23 6.48
C ALA A 129 28.42 -3.39 6.04
N THR A 130 28.37 -2.84 4.83
CA THR A 130 29.41 -1.94 4.29
C THR A 130 29.49 -0.65 5.10
N MET A 131 28.35 -0.04 5.41
CA MET A 131 28.28 1.18 6.22
C MET A 131 28.86 0.95 7.62
N PHE A 132 28.47 -0.14 8.30
CA PHE A 132 28.97 -0.47 9.62
C PHE A 132 30.45 -0.87 9.62
N PHE A 133 30.93 -1.55 8.58
CA PHE A 133 32.35 -1.87 8.45
C PHE A 133 33.22 -0.60 8.51
N PHE A 134 32.83 0.45 7.80
CA PHE A 134 33.53 1.74 7.85
C PHE A 134 33.24 2.54 9.12
N LEU A 135 31.98 2.61 9.55
CA LEU A 135 31.56 3.41 10.70
C LEU A 135 32.15 2.87 12.01
N VAL A 136 32.00 1.56 12.27
CA VAL A 136 32.49 0.90 13.49
C VAL A 136 34.01 0.90 13.51
N GLY A 137 34.66 0.58 12.38
CA GLY A 137 36.11 0.60 12.29
C GLY A 137 36.72 1.99 12.59
N ARG A 138 36.03 3.06 12.17
CA ARG A 138 36.49 4.45 12.36
C ARG A 138 36.11 5.08 13.69
N LEU A 139 34.92 4.75 14.22
CA LEU A 139 34.33 5.40 15.40
C LEU A 139 34.61 4.63 16.71
N LEU A 140 34.68 3.30 16.64
CA LEU A 140 34.76 2.40 17.80
C LEU A 140 36.06 1.60 17.83
N GLY A 141 36.90 1.73 16.80
CA GLY A 141 38.18 1.05 16.69
C GLY A 141 39.27 1.62 17.61
N PRO A 142 40.35 0.86 17.84
CA PRO A 142 41.44 1.25 18.75
C PRO A 142 42.24 2.48 18.27
N ASP A 143 42.23 2.79 16.97
CA ASP A 143 42.85 3.98 16.36
C ASP A 143 41.88 5.18 16.27
N ASN A 144 41.18 5.49 17.37
CA ASN A 144 40.20 6.58 17.43
C ASN A 144 40.79 7.94 17.02
N THR A 145 40.39 8.44 15.84
CA THR A 145 40.81 9.76 15.30
C THR A 145 39.77 10.87 15.54
N LEU A 146 38.56 10.53 16.02
CA LEU A 146 37.42 11.45 16.12
C LEU A 146 37.00 11.83 17.55
N LEU A 147 37.46 11.13 18.58
CA LEU A 147 37.17 11.42 19.99
C LEU A 147 38.48 11.68 20.75
N PRO A 148 38.68 12.87 21.37
CA PRO A 148 39.93 13.23 22.00
C PRO A 148 40.06 12.53 23.36
N GLY A 149 40.85 11.44 23.40
CA GLY A 149 41.07 10.70 24.63
C GLY A 149 42.18 9.65 24.52
N ARG A 150 43.43 10.13 24.54
CA ARG A 150 44.70 9.45 24.96
C ARG A 150 45.82 9.49 23.90
N ARG A 151 46.98 10.05 24.33
CA ARG A 151 48.19 10.32 23.55
C ARG A 151 48.86 9.03 23.04
N ARG A 152 49.20 9.00 21.74
CA ARG A 152 50.09 8.01 21.11
C ARG A 152 51.55 8.48 21.29
N GLY A 153 52.37 7.71 22.00
CA GLY A 153 53.82 7.94 22.09
C GLY A 153 54.51 7.55 20.78
N LEU A 154 55.42 8.40 20.31
CA LEU A 154 55.95 8.43 18.94
C LEU A 154 57.02 7.36 18.62
N TYR A 155 57.43 6.53 19.57
CA TYR A 155 58.39 5.45 19.30
C TYR A 155 58.12 4.24 20.20
N ASN A 156 57.63 3.15 19.64
CA ASN A 156 57.79 1.80 20.19
C ASN A 156 58.07 0.84 19.03
N LEU A 157 59.35 0.55 18.84
CA LEU A 157 59.80 -0.72 18.29
C LEU A 157 59.50 -1.81 19.33
N GLY A 158 58.89 -2.92 18.91
CA GLY A 158 58.82 -4.14 19.73
C GLY A 158 57.54 -4.94 19.55
N GLU A 159 57.69 -6.10 18.91
CA GLU A 159 56.85 -7.30 18.99
C GLU A 159 55.49 -7.38 18.24
N ASP A 160 55.47 -8.41 17.39
CA ASP A 160 54.42 -8.93 16.52
C ASP A 160 53.25 -9.52 17.34
N SER A 161 52.47 -8.65 17.99
CA SER A 161 51.18 -9.04 18.59
C SER A 161 50.04 -8.80 17.60
N GLY A 162 49.40 -9.89 17.17
CA GLY A 162 48.32 -9.90 16.18
C GLY A 162 47.20 -8.92 16.52
N LYS A 163 47.12 -7.81 15.79
CA LYS A 163 46.03 -6.85 15.88
C LYS A 163 44.77 -7.51 15.32
N GLU A 164 43.79 -7.76 16.17
CA GLU A 164 42.47 -8.26 15.75
C GLU A 164 41.74 -7.16 14.97
N GLU A 165 41.57 -7.36 13.66
CA GLU A 165 40.86 -6.43 12.78
C GLU A 165 39.38 -6.82 12.61
N LEU A 166 38.53 -5.83 12.35
CA LEU A 166 37.12 -6.05 12.07
C LEU A 166 36.96 -6.80 10.73
N GLU A 167 36.34 -7.99 10.76
CA GLU A 167 36.09 -8.80 9.57
C GLU A 167 34.80 -8.33 8.86
N PHE A 168 34.86 -8.01 7.55
CA PHE A 168 33.65 -7.65 6.78
C PHE A 168 32.57 -8.74 6.80
N GLY A 169 32.99 -10.01 6.76
CA GLY A 169 32.06 -11.15 6.86
C GLY A 169 31.26 -11.14 8.18
N TYR A 170 31.84 -10.62 9.26
CA TYR A 170 31.13 -10.48 10.52
C TYR A 170 30.10 -9.35 10.48
N CYS A 171 30.44 -8.21 9.85
CA CYS A 171 29.48 -7.12 9.62
C CYS A 171 28.28 -7.58 8.78
N TRP A 172 28.53 -8.41 7.76
CA TRP A 172 27.48 -9.05 6.96
C TRP A 172 26.58 -9.96 7.83
N ASP A 173 27.19 -10.82 8.65
CA ASP A 173 26.44 -11.73 9.53
C ASP A 173 25.59 -10.97 10.56
N VAL A 174 26.10 -9.88 11.13
CA VAL A 174 25.33 -9.04 12.05
C VAL A 174 24.15 -8.38 11.31
N ALA A 175 24.36 -7.88 10.09
CA ALA A 175 23.31 -7.24 9.29
C ALA A 175 22.18 -8.21 8.91
N ILE A 176 22.51 -9.43 8.46
CA ILE A 176 21.49 -10.44 8.11
C ILE A 176 20.75 -10.94 9.35
N ARG A 177 21.42 -11.08 10.50
CA ARG A 177 20.79 -11.48 11.77
C ARG A 177 19.87 -10.38 12.31
N ALA A 178 20.28 -9.12 12.22
CA ALA A 178 19.46 -7.97 12.62
C ALA A 178 18.20 -7.82 11.75
N PHE A 179 18.20 -8.33 10.52
CA PHE A 179 17.02 -8.34 9.65
C PHE A 179 15.90 -9.29 10.12
N VAL A 180 16.20 -10.30 10.96
CA VAL A 180 15.20 -11.29 11.42
C VAL A 180 14.01 -10.63 12.14
N PRO A 181 14.19 -9.76 13.14
CA PRO A 181 13.09 -8.99 13.72
C PRO A 181 12.27 -8.19 12.71
N VAL A 182 12.94 -7.56 11.75
CA VAL A 182 12.27 -6.73 10.73
C VAL A 182 11.36 -7.61 9.89
N TRP A 183 11.84 -8.79 9.47
CA TRP A 183 11.03 -9.80 8.80
C TRP A 183 9.82 -10.23 9.66
N VAL A 184 10.04 -10.60 10.93
CA VAL A 184 8.95 -11.05 11.80
C VAL A 184 7.88 -9.96 11.98
N PHE A 185 8.26 -8.74 12.37
CA PHE A 185 7.27 -7.71 12.69
C PHE A 185 6.62 -7.09 11.45
N LEU A 186 7.41 -6.76 10.41
CA LEU A 186 6.89 -6.01 9.26
C LEU A 186 6.40 -6.88 8.10
N TYR A 187 6.87 -8.12 8.00
CA TYR A 187 6.49 -9.01 6.90
C TYR A 187 5.52 -10.10 7.35
N VAL A 188 5.62 -10.59 8.58
CA VAL A 188 4.73 -11.66 9.10
C VAL A 188 3.62 -11.09 9.97
N VAL A 189 3.95 -10.43 11.08
CA VAL A 189 2.93 -9.92 12.04
C VAL A 189 2.09 -8.83 11.39
N GLN A 190 2.71 -7.87 10.70
CA GLN A 190 1.96 -6.83 9.98
C GLN A 190 1.00 -7.45 8.96
N PHE A 191 1.41 -8.48 8.20
CA PHE A 191 0.56 -9.16 7.24
C PHE A 191 -0.71 -9.72 7.91
N LEU A 192 -0.55 -10.39 9.05
CA LEU A 192 -1.67 -10.93 9.83
C LEU A 192 -2.56 -9.82 10.40
N CYS A 193 -1.97 -8.68 10.76
CA CYS A 193 -2.67 -7.52 11.29
C CYS A 193 -3.23 -6.57 10.21
N MET A 194 -3.00 -6.83 8.91
CA MET A 194 -3.44 -5.94 7.82
C MET A 194 -4.94 -5.61 7.85
N PRO A 195 -5.86 -6.55 8.14
CA PRO A 195 -7.29 -6.24 8.24
C PRO A 195 -7.61 -5.17 9.30
N LEU A 196 -6.85 -5.15 10.41
CA LEU A 196 -7.04 -4.20 11.49
C LEU A 196 -6.29 -2.88 11.23
N VAL A 197 -5.03 -2.98 10.77
CA VAL A 197 -4.15 -1.83 10.52
C VAL A 197 -4.56 -1.03 9.27
N GLY A 198 -5.29 -1.64 8.34
CA GLY A 198 -5.84 -0.93 7.17
C GLY A 198 -6.92 0.11 7.53
N THR A 199 -7.57 -0.03 8.69
CA THR A 199 -8.69 0.82 9.11
C THR A 199 -8.25 2.23 9.52
N HIS A 200 -9.20 3.16 9.71
CA HIS A 200 -8.95 4.55 10.12
C HIS A 200 -9.02 4.79 11.64
N HIS A 201 -9.11 3.74 12.45
CA HIS A 201 -9.23 3.87 13.90
C HIS A 201 -7.91 4.25 14.59
N TRP A 202 -8.00 4.88 15.76
CA TRP A 202 -6.83 5.20 16.60
C TRP A 202 -6.02 3.95 16.98
N LEU A 203 -6.69 2.81 17.16
CA LEU A 203 -6.05 1.52 17.46
C LEU A 203 -5.18 1.03 16.29
N SER A 204 -5.61 1.27 15.05
CA SER A 204 -4.80 0.99 13.87
C SER A 204 -3.52 1.82 13.87
N LEU A 205 -3.63 3.11 14.23
CA LEU A 205 -2.48 4.00 14.31
C LEU A 205 -1.49 3.56 15.40
N LEU A 206 -1.98 3.25 16.61
CA LEU A 206 -1.15 2.77 17.70
C LEU A 206 -0.44 1.46 17.33
N LEU A 207 -1.20 0.46 16.83
CA LEU A 207 -0.66 -0.85 16.47
C LEU A 207 0.36 -0.74 15.34
N SER A 208 0.04 0.00 14.28
CA SER A 208 0.92 0.25 13.14
C SER A 208 2.26 0.83 13.57
N ASN A 209 2.22 1.97 14.29
CA ASN A 209 3.43 2.67 14.66
C ASN A 209 4.26 1.85 15.66
N THR A 210 3.60 1.10 16.54
CA THR A 210 4.28 0.20 17.50
C THR A 210 4.99 -0.96 16.79
N LEU A 211 4.42 -1.54 15.73
CA LEU A 211 5.10 -2.59 14.95
C LEU A 211 6.42 -2.09 14.33
N TYR A 212 6.42 -0.88 13.77
CA TYR A 212 7.63 -0.26 13.21
C TYR A 212 8.66 0.09 14.29
N LEU A 213 8.21 0.60 15.44
CA LEU A 213 9.09 0.85 16.58
C LEU A 213 9.77 -0.44 17.06
N LEU A 214 9.01 -1.52 17.24
CA LEU A 214 9.53 -2.81 17.68
C LEU A 214 10.52 -3.38 16.66
N ALA A 215 10.19 -3.34 15.36
CA ALA A 215 11.07 -3.82 14.31
C ALA A 215 12.44 -3.10 14.31
N LEU A 216 12.42 -1.76 14.31
CA LEU A 216 13.62 -0.94 14.23
C LEU A 216 14.45 -0.98 15.52
N ASN A 217 13.80 -0.90 16.69
CA ASN A 217 14.52 -0.98 17.96
C ASN A 217 15.20 -2.34 18.12
N TYR A 218 14.52 -3.43 17.76
CA TYR A 218 15.10 -4.76 17.89
C TYR A 218 16.25 -4.98 16.89
N TYR A 219 16.17 -4.39 15.69
CA TYR A 219 17.29 -4.33 14.75
C TYR A 219 18.54 -3.69 15.38
N PHE A 220 18.41 -2.52 16.00
CA PHE A 220 19.54 -1.83 16.65
C PHE A 220 20.06 -2.59 17.86
N ILE A 221 19.19 -3.23 18.65
CA ILE A 221 19.60 -4.05 19.80
C ILE A 221 20.42 -5.26 19.35
N ILE A 222 20.00 -5.99 18.30
CA ILE A 222 20.77 -7.12 17.76
C ILE A 222 22.11 -6.63 17.21
N THR A 223 22.11 -5.49 16.52
CA THR A 223 23.33 -4.87 15.99
C THR A 223 24.31 -4.55 17.14
N PHE A 224 23.84 -3.91 18.20
CA PHE A 224 24.62 -3.63 19.40
C PHE A 224 25.17 -4.90 20.06
N LEU A 225 24.32 -5.92 20.26
CA LEU A 225 24.73 -7.19 20.87
C LEU A 225 25.81 -7.90 20.04
N GLY A 226 25.77 -7.79 18.70
CA GLY A 226 26.84 -8.28 17.84
C GLY A 226 28.15 -7.58 18.10
N TYR A 227 28.21 -6.27 17.89
CA TYR A 227 29.48 -5.54 18.02
C TYR A 227 30.01 -5.49 19.46
N LYS A 228 29.16 -5.66 20.48
CA LYS A 228 29.59 -5.72 21.89
C LYS A 228 30.50 -6.92 22.20
N GLU A 229 30.34 -8.04 21.50
CA GLU A 229 31.17 -9.24 21.75
C GLU A 229 32.61 -9.11 21.22
N LEU A 230 32.90 -8.05 20.44
CA LEU A 230 34.25 -7.80 19.93
C LEU A 230 35.07 -7.05 21.00
N PRO A 231 36.09 -7.69 21.60
CA PRO A 231 36.81 -7.15 22.76
C PRO A 231 37.66 -5.90 22.42
N PHE A 232 37.99 -5.71 21.15
CA PHE A 232 38.79 -4.59 20.66
C PHE A 232 37.95 -3.33 20.34
N LEU A 233 36.62 -3.41 20.38
CA LEU A 233 35.75 -2.25 20.17
C LEU A 233 35.44 -1.54 21.49
N HIS A 234 35.60 -0.23 21.51
CA HIS A 234 35.28 0.61 22.67
C HIS A 234 34.00 1.42 22.45
N HIS A 235 33.28 1.73 23.53
CA HIS A 235 32.06 2.57 23.51
C HIS A 235 30.96 2.08 22.54
N THR A 236 30.77 0.76 22.44
CA THR A 236 29.73 0.14 21.62
C THR A 236 28.30 0.58 22.01
N GLU A 237 28.12 1.15 23.20
CA GLU A 237 26.87 1.76 23.68
C GLU A 237 26.33 2.86 22.75
N LEU A 238 27.19 3.54 21.97
CA LEU A 238 26.76 4.52 20.97
C LEU A 238 25.83 3.92 19.90
N LEU A 239 25.92 2.61 19.64
CA LEU A 239 25.04 1.92 18.69
C LEU A 239 23.58 1.84 19.19
N LEU A 240 23.32 2.09 20.48
CA LEU A 240 21.97 2.14 21.04
C LEU A 240 21.31 3.52 20.94
N VAL A 241 22.05 4.58 20.59
CA VAL A 241 21.49 5.95 20.48
C VAL A 241 20.26 6.03 19.56
N PRO A 242 20.22 5.36 18.38
CA PRO A 242 19.03 5.37 17.53
C PRO A 242 17.76 4.83 18.21
N VAL A 243 17.87 3.94 19.20
CA VAL A 243 16.71 3.37 19.92
C VAL A 243 15.93 4.48 20.64
N ALA A 244 16.64 5.40 21.30
CA ALA A 244 16.01 6.54 21.98
C ALA A 244 15.35 7.50 20.99
N VAL A 245 16.01 7.77 19.84
CA VAL A 245 15.47 8.60 18.76
C VAL A 245 14.18 7.99 18.20
N MET A 246 14.16 6.68 17.97
CA MET A 246 12.98 5.97 17.46
C MET A 246 11.81 6.02 18.44
N ALA A 247 12.06 5.97 19.76
CA ALA A 247 11.00 6.12 20.77
C ALA A 247 10.35 7.52 20.74
N ILE A 248 11.16 8.57 20.56
CA ILE A 248 10.67 9.95 20.41
C ILE A 248 9.85 10.08 19.12
N LEU A 249 10.36 9.56 18.00
CA LEU A 249 9.65 9.58 16.72
C LEU A 249 8.32 8.81 16.79
N TRP A 250 8.29 7.66 17.46
CA TRP A 250 7.06 6.90 17.67
C TRP A 250 6.00 7.75 18.38
N PHE A 251 6.37 8.43 19.47
CA PHE A 251 5.44 9.30 20.20
C PHE A 251 4.92 10.43 19.30
N ALA A 252 5.79 11.08 18.53
CA ALA A 252 5.40 12.12 17.58
C ALA A 252 4.41 11.59 16.51
N THR A 253 4.60 10.36 16.04
CA THR A 253 3.76 9.77 14.99
C THR A 253 2.36 9.40 15.47
N LEU A 254 2.14 9.29 16.79
CA LEU A 254 0.81 9.07 17.37
C LEU A 254 -0.17 10.22 17.08
N PHE A 255 0.32 11.40 16.70
CA PHE A 255 -0.47 12.58 16.35
C PHE A 255 -0.96 12.60 14.88
N GLY A 256 -1.28 11.43 14.32
CA GLY A 256 -1.97 11.32 13.02
C GLY A 256 -1.16 10.74 11.86
N PHE A 257 0.08 10.28 12.09
CA PHE A 257 0.88 9.66 11.04
C PHE A 257 0.92 8.13 11.20
N ASN A 258 0.24 7.40 10.30
CA ASN A 258 0.19 5.94 10.32
C ASN A 258 1.31 5.33 9.44
N MET A 259 2.31 4.71 10.06
CA MET A 259 3.49 4.16 9.39
C MET A 259 3.14 3.13 8.31
N THR A 260 2.24 2.19 8.61
CA THR A 260 1.87 1.13 7.66
C THR A 260 1.21 1.72 6.42
N LYS A 261 0.35 2.73 6.53
CA LYS A 261 -0.28 3.33 5.33
C LYS A 261 0.73 4.00 4.41
N HIS A 262 1.77 4.62 4.97
CA HIS A 262 2.79 5.31 4.19
C HIS A 262 3.91 4.39 3.68
N PHE A 263 4.29 3.36 4.45
CA PHE A 263 5.41 2.47 4.12
C PHE A 263 5.01 1.09 3.58
N ALA A 264 3.76 0.63 3.77
CA ALA A 264 3.29 -0.59 3.12
C ALA A 264 3.40 -0.57 1.58
N PRO A 265 3.27 0.59 0.88
CA PRO A 265 3.57 0.66 -0.54
C PRO A 265 4.99 0.25 -0.94
N VAL A 266 5.96 0.51 -0.06
CA VAL A 266 7.36 0.07 -0.23
C VAL A 266 7.44 -1.45 -0.06
N LEU A 267 6.72 -1.99 0.94
CA LEU A 267 6.66 -3.43 1.16
C LEU A 267 6.02 -4.16 -0.02
N TRP A 268 4.88 -3.74 -0.58
CA TRP A 268 4.29 -4.43 -1.73
C TRP A 268 4.86 -4.00 -3.10
N THR A 269 5.92 -3.19 -3.13
CA THR A 269 6.67 -2.81 -4.35
C THR A 269 5.83 -2.17 -5.45
N GLY A 270 4.84 -1.36 -5.06
CA GLY A 270 3.93 -0.71 -6.01
C GLY A 270 2.90 -1.61 -6.69
N ALA A 271 2.71 -2.87 -6.23
CA ALA A 271 1.55 -3.67 -6.60
C ALA A 271 0.24 -2.87 -6.36
N LYS A 272 -0.59 -2.75 -7.39
CA LYS A 272 -1.87 -2.03 -7.28
C LYS A 272 -2.84 -2.91 -6.52
N LEU A 273 -3.36 -2.44 -5.38
CA LEU A 273 -4.41 -3.14 -4.62
C LEU A 273 -5.75 -3.26 -5.36
N ARG A 274 -5.88 -2.64 -6.55
CA ARG A 274 -7.11 -2.60 -7.35
C ARG A 274 -6.79 -2.89 -8.81
N LYS A 275 -7.44 -3.91 -9.35
CA LYS A 275 -7.42 -4.21 -10.78
C LYS A 275 -8.21 -3.14 -11.52
N HIS A 276 -7.51 -2.31 -12.30
CA HIS A 276 -8.13 -1.29 -13.13
C HIS A 276 -8.41 -1.86 -14.52
N ILE A 277 -9.68 -1.84 -14.94
CA ILE A 277 -10.09 -2.15 -16.30
C ILE A 277 -10.65 -0.85 -16.89
N TYR A 278 -10.08 -0.42 -18.02
CA TYR A 278 -10.59 0.74 -18.73
C TYR A 278 -11.98 0.43 -19.31
N CYS A 279 -12.93 1.31 -19.09
CA CYS A 279 -14.28 1.18 -19.63
C CYS A 279 -14.84 2.57 -19.92
N ASP A 280 -15.24 2.80 -21.16
CA ASP A 280 -16.10 3.92 -21.52
C ASP A 280 -17.55 3.51 -21.27
N VAL A 281 -18.23 4.22 -20.38
CA VAL A 281 -19.62 3.92 -19.98
C VAL A 281 -20.64 4.28 -21.05
N THR A 282 -20.26 5.09 -22.05
CA THR A 282 -21.11 5.40 -23.22
C THR A 282 -21.10 4.28 -24.25
N ASN A 283 -20.07 3.43 -24.23
CA ASN A 283 -19.94 2.29 -25.13
C ASN A 283 -20.47 1.01 -24.48
N GLU A 284 -21.70 0.63 -24.86
CA GLU A 284 -22.40 -0.54 -24.34
C GLU A 284 -21.63 -1.87 -24.54
N SER A 285 -20.86 -1.99 -25.63
CA SER A 285 -20.07 -3.20 -25.91
C SER A 285 -18.91 -3.36 -24.93
N THR A 286 -18.22 -2.26 -24.62
CA THR A 286 -17.11 -2.24 -23.66
C THR A 286 -17.64 -2.49 -22.25
N LEU A 287 -18.76 -1.88 -21.89
CA LEU A 287 -19.42 -2.08 -20.60
C LEU A 287 -19.88 -3.53 -20.41
N GLY A 288 -20.50 -4.15 -21.42
CA GLY A 288 -20.88 -5.56 -21.38
C GLY A 288 -19.66 -6.49 -21.22
N THR A 289 -18.58 -6.20 -21.94
CA THR A 289 -17.32 -6.96 -21.86
C THR A 289 -16.69 -6.85 -20.47
N LEU A 290 -16.72 -5.67 -19.85
CA LEU A 290 -16.24 -5.44 -18.48
C LEU A 290 -16.96 -6.36 -17.49
N PHE A 291 -18.29 -6.32 -17.46
CA PHE A 291 -19.09 -7.14 -16.55
C PHE A 291 -18.89 -8.63 -16.80
N SER A 292 -18.84 -9.06 -18.07
CA SER A 292 -18.56 -10.45 -18.44
C SER A 292 -17.18 -10.92 -17.96
N SER A 293 -16.16 -10.08 -18.09
CA SER A 293 -14.78 -10.39 -17.65
C SER A 293 -14.70 -10.53 -16.14
N ILE A 294 -15.32 -9.60 -15.38
CA ILE A 294 -15.39 -9.65 -13.92
C ILE A 294 -16.08 -10.95 -13.47
N TYR A 295 -17.26 -11.24 -14.02
CA TYR A 295 -18.01 -12.43 -13.64
C TYR A 295 -17.31 -13.73 -14.06
N THR A 296 -16.64 -13.77 -15.21
CA THR A 296 -15.87 -14.96 -15.64
C THR A 296 -14.69 -15.23 -14.69
N THR A 297 -14.03 -14.17 -14.23
CA THR A 297 -12.87 -14.27 -13.34
C THR A 297 -13.26 -14.66 -11.92
N HIS A 298 -14.28 -14.00 -11.36
CA HIS A 298 -14.61 -14.12 -9.94
C HIS A 298 -15.84 -14.99 -9.66
N ARG A 299 -16.62 -15.36 -10.70
CA ARG A 299 -17.89 -16.09 -10.60
C ARG A 299 -18.92 -15.45 -9.66
N ARG A 300 -18.73 -14.17 -9.38
CA ARG A 300 -19.47 -13.41 -8.38
C ARG A 300 -19.35 -11.91 -8.66
N LEU A 301 -20.44 -11.21 -8.42
CA LEU A 301 -20.57 -9.76 -8.41
C LEU A 301 -21.56 -9.39 -7.30
N ASP A 302 -21.10 -8.64 -6.31
CA ASP A 302 -21.87 -8.30 -5.10
C ASP A 302 -22.14 -6.80 -4.99
N PHE A 303 -21.30 -5.97 -5.60
CA PHE A 303 -21.43 -4.52 -5.51
C PHE A 303 -21.16 -3.85 -6.85
N VAL A 304 -22.01 -2.89 -7.21
CA VAL A 304 -21.80 -1.99 -8.34
C VAL A 304 -22.06 -0.55 -7.89
N PHE A 305 -21.10 0.34 -8.15
CA PHE A 305 -21.22 1.76 -7.90
C PHE A 305 -21.25 2.54 -9.23
N ALA A 306 -22.45 2.94 -9.66
CA ALA A 306 -22.66 3.73 -10.87
C ALA A 306 -22.36 5.21 -10.58
N ASN A 307 -21.07 5.56 -10.59
CA ASN A 307 -20.55 6.87 -10.18
C ASN A 307 -20.14 7.79 -11.34
N ALA A 308 -20.17 7.32 -12.59
CA ALA A 308 -19.79 8.15 -13.73
C ALA A 308 -20.76 9.34 -13.88
N GLY A 309 -20.21 10.52 -14.14
CA GLY A 309 -21.00 11.73 -14.33
C GLY A 309 -20.14 12.90 -14.82
N ILE A 310 -20.76 13.80 -15.58
CA ILE A 310 -20.16 15.05 -16.04
C ILE A 310 -21.04 16.25 -15.69
N ALA A 311 -20.42 17.43 -15.57
CA ALA A 311 -21.13 18.69 -15.38
C ALA A 311 -21.67 19.25 -16.70
N GLU A 312 -22.60 20.17 -16.57
CA GLU A 312 -23.05 20.99 -17.70
C GLU A 312 -21.98 22.05 -18.00
N ASN A 313 -21.43 21.99 -19.22
CA ASN A 313 -20.34 22.86 -19.67
C ASN A 313 -20.82 24.01 -20.57
N THR A 314 -22.13 24.12 -20.81
CA THR A 314 -22.76 25.17 -21.62
C THR A 314 -23.80 25.86 -20.75
N TYR A 315 -23.83 27.19 -20.72
CA TYR A 315 -24.87 27.89 -19.98
C TYR A 315 -26.16 27.88 -20.81
N PHE A 316 -27.19 27.20 -20.31
CA PHE A 316 -28.45 27.01 -21.04
C PHE A 316 -29.14 28.31 -21.47
N TYR A 317 -28.92 29.41 -20.72
CA TYR A 317 -29.54 30.71 -20.97
C TYR A 317 -28.64 31.67 -21.76
N ASP A 318 -27.46 31.22 -22.24
CA ASP A 318 -26.64 32.06 -23.12
C ASP A 318 -27.47 32.45 -24.35
N GLN A 319 -27.53 33.75 -24.62
CA GLN A 319 -28.04 34.22 -25.90
C GLN A 319 -27.15 33.62 -26.99
N HIS A 320 -27.75 33.06 -28.04
CA HIS A 320 -27.05 32.38 -29.14
C HIS A 320 -26.08 33.33 -29.86
N GLN A 321 -24.89 33.56 -29.29
CA GLN A 321 -23.83 34.31 -29.94
C GLN A 321 -23.13 33.37 -30.91
N GLU A 322 -23.30 33.66 -32.20
CA GLU A 322 -22.54 33.03 -33.28
C GLU A 322 -21.04 33.22 -33.02
N HIS A 323 -20.33 32.17 -32.62
CA HIS A 323 -18.88 32.15 -32.78
C HIS A 323 -18.56 31.95 -34.26
N THR A 324 -18.46 33.09 -34.94
CA THR A 324 -17.85 33.26 -36.24
C THR A 324 -16.34 33.11 -36.08
N GLU A 325 -15.81 31.89 -35.97
CA GLU A 325 -14.35 31.67 -35.97
C GLU A 325 -13.73 31.54 -37.38
N ASP A 326 -14.52 31.61 -38.45
CA ASP A 326 -14.00 31.53 -39.83
C ASP A 326 -14.40 32.71 -40.74
N THR A 327 -14.90 33.82 -40.21
CA THR A 327 -15.29 34.98 -41.05
C THR A 327 -14.77 36.32 -40.53
N ALA A 328 -13.46 36.37 -40.25
CA ALA A 328 -12.73 37.62 -40.26
C ALA A 328 -12.55 38.11 -41.71
N LYS A 329 -13.65 38.59 -42.31
CA LYS A 329 -13.74 39.49 -43.48
C LYS A 329 -15.20 39.51 -43.93
N ASN A 330 -16.00 40.38 -43.32
CA ASN A 330 -16.94 41.25 -44.03
C ASN A 330 -17.73 42.05 -42.97
N ASN A 331 -17.38 43.33 -42.87
CA ASN A 331 -18.16 44.32 -42.13
C ASN A 331 -19.45 44.61 -42.91
N ASP A 332 -20.49 43.82 -42.68
CA ASP A 332 -21.86 44.24 -43.00
C ASP A 332 -22.77 43.96 -41.79
N SER A 333 -22.82 44.97 -40.91
CA SER A 333 -23.65 45.01 -39.71
C SER A 333 -25.09 45.36 -40.11
N SER A 334 -25.86 44.44 -40.68
CA SER A 334 -27.31 44.65 -40.87
C SER A 334 -28.17 43.41 -41.22
N LYS A 335 -27.72 42.19 -40.95
CA LYS A 335 -28.59 41.00 -41.08
C LYS A 335 -28.72 40.28 -39.75
N GLU A 336 -29.84 40.56 -39.09
CA GLU A 336 -30.39 39.71 -38.03
C GLU A 336 -30.60 38.32 -38.67
N ASN A 337 -29.71 37.39 -38.34
CA ASN A 337 -29.73 36.06 -38.92
C ASN A 337 -30.86 35.29 -38.23
N ASP A 338 -32.04 35.25 -38.86
CA ASP A 338 -33.29 34.62 -38.37
C ASP A 338 -33.22 33.08 -38.31
N SER A 339 -32.00 32.52 -38.23
CA SER A 339 -31.74 31.09 -38.24
C SER A 339 -31.94 30.52 -36.83
N PRO A 340 -32.66 29.40 -36.66
CA PRO A 340 -32.83 28.77 -35.36
C PRO A 340 -31.47 28.33 -34.79
N PRO A 341 -31.33 28.27 -33.46
CA PRO A 341 -30.10 27.78 -32.83
C PRO A 341 -29.79 26.35 -33.23
N THR A 342 -28.51 26.00 -33.26
CA THR A 342 -28.08 24.63 -33.55
C THR A 342 -28.63 23.66 -32.51
N LEU A 343 -29.36 22.65 -32.98
CA LEU A 343 -29.93 21.59 -32.14
C LEU A 343 -29.11 20.29 -32.27
N PRO A 344 -29.06 19.48 -31.19
CA PRO A 344 -29.55 19.78 -29.84
C PRO A 344 -28.63 20.75 -29.09
N VAL A 345 -29.08 21.20 -27.91
CA VAL A 345 -28.26 22.05 -27.03
C VAL A 345 -26.85 21.46 -26.88
N LYS A 346 -25.83 22.30 -27.06
CA LYS A 346 -24.43 21.87 -27.08
C LYS A 346 -24.07 21.09 -25.80
N GLY A 347 -23.57 19.88 -25.98
CA GLY A 347 -23.17 18.98 -24.88
C GLY A 347 -24.32 18.20 -24.23
N MET A 348 -25.57 18.44 -24.61
CA MET A 348 -26.75 17.76 -24.04
C MET A 348 -26.70 16.24 -24.21
N HIS A 349 -26.31 15.75 -25.40
CA HIS A 349 -26.21 14.31 -25.65
C HIS A 349 -25.25 13.63 -24.68
N SER A 350 -24.02 14.11 -24.59
CA SER A 350 -23.02 13.55 -23.68
C SER A 350 -23.48 13.60 -22.23
N LEU A 351 -24.17 14.67 -21.83
CA LEU A 351 -24.68 14.83 -20.47
C LEU A 351 -25.76 13.78 -20.15
N ILE A 352 -26.72 13.55 -21.05
CA ILE A 352 -27.77 12.53 -20.91
C ILE A 352 -27.18 11.12 -21.01
N ASP A 353 -26.31 10.88 -21.99
CA ASP A 353 -25.70 9.57 -22.23
C ASP A 353 -24.88 9.11 -21.03
N ILE A 354 -24.09 10.02 -20.43
CA ILE A 354 -23.28 9.70 -19.26
C ILE A 354 -24.11 9.72 -17.99
N ASN A 355 -24.85 10.78 -17.69
CA ASN A 355 -25.49 10.90 -16.37
C ASN A 355 -26.74 10.03 -16.21
N VAL A 356 -27.41 9.64 -17.30
CA VAL A 356 -28.69 8.89 -17.26
C VAL A 356 -28.54 7.54 -17.94
N LYS A 357 -28.26 7.51 -19.24
CA LYS A 357 -28.25 6.27 -20.03
C LYS A 357 -27.23 5.28 -19.46
N SER A 358 -26.02 5.74 -19.14
CA SER A 358 -24.96 4.89 -18.61
C SER A 358 -25.29 4.31 -17.23
N VAL A 359 -26.00 5.04 -16.38
CA VAL A 359 -26.49 4.54 -15.09
C VAL A 359 -27.50 3.41 -15.31
N ILE A 360 -28.49 3.63 -16.19
CA ILE A 360 -29.50 2.62 -16.51
C ILE A 360 -28.87 1.34 -17.07
N THR A 361 -27.96 1.46 -18.05
CA THR A 361 -27.32 0.28 -18.67
C THR A 361 -26.39 -0.44 -17.69
N THR A 362 -25.63 0.29 -16.87
CA THR A 362 -24.80 -0.27 -15.80
C THR A 362 -25.65 -1.05 -14.80
N THR A 363 -26.78 -0.49 -14.37
CA THR A 363 -27.69 -1.16 -13.42
C THR A 363 -28.38 -2.37 -14.04
N TYR A 364 -28.74 -2.33 -15.32
CA TYR A 364 -29.28 -3.48 -16.03
C TYR A 364 -28.27 -4.65 -16.07
N LEU A 365 -27.01 -4.37 -16.39
CA LEU A 365 -25.94 -5.38 -16.37
C LEU A 365 -25.65 -5.87 -14.94
N ALA A 366 -25.72 -4.98 -13.95
CA ALA A 366 -25.58 -5.33 -12.54
C ALA A 366 -26.62 -6.39 -12.15
N ASP A 367 -27.91 -6.16 -12.41
CA ASP A 367 -28.97 -7.13 -12.14
C ASP A 367 -28.70 -8.48 -12.80
N TYR A 368 -28.36 -8.48 -14.10
CA TYR A 368 -28.10 -9.70 -14.86
C TYR A 368 -27.00 -10.57 -14.24
N TYR A 369 -25.86 -9.99 -13.88
CA TYR A 369 -24.73 -10.74 -13.32
C TYR A 369 -24.89 -11.01 -11.82
N MET A 370 -25.48 -10.08 -11.06
CA MET A 370 -25.77 -10.26 -9.62
C MET A 370 -26.79 -11.38 -9.38
N ARG A 371 -27.79 -11.57 -10.26
CA ARG A 371 -28.71 -12.72 -10.18
C ARG A 371 -28.00 -14.07 -10.35
N LYS A 372 -26.87 -14.10 -11.07
CA LYS A 372 -26.04 -15.29 -11.24
C LYS A 372 -25.02 -15.49 -10.11
N SER A 373 -24.78 -14.47 -9.29
CA SER A 373 -23.97 -14.59 -8.07
C SER A 373 -24.69 -15.47 -7.03
N PRO A 374 -23.96 -16.06 -6.05
CA PRO A 374 -24.55 -16.85 -4.97
C PRO A 374 -25.77 -16.17 -4.33
N ARG A 375 -26.79 -16.96 -3.97
CA ARG A 375 -28.04 -16.41 -3.41
C ARG A 375 -27.86 -15.77 -2.03
N GLU A 376 -26.93 -16.29 -1.24
CA GLU A 376 -26.63 -15.80 0.11
C GLU A 376 -25.74 -14.55 0.14
N ALA A 377 -25.28 -14.10 -1.03
CA ALA A 377 -24.51 -12.88 -1.13
C ALA A 377 -25.41 -11.66 -0.88
N ASP A 378 -24.98 -10.76 0.01
CA ASP A 378 -25.56 -9.43 0.10
C ASP A 378 -25.15 -8.62 -1.13
N LYS A 379 -26.14 -8.12 -1.87
CA LYS A 379 -25.96 -7.47 -3.18
C LYS A 379 -26.46 -6.05 -3.10
N SER A 380 -25.62 -5.10 -3.52
CA SER A 380 -25.94 -3.68 -3.48
C SER A 380 -25.56 -2.97 -4.77
N VAL A 381 -26.45 -2.09 -5.23
CA VAL A 381 -26.21 -1.13 -6.31
C VAL A 381 -26.35 0.26 -5.72
N VAL A 382 -25.30 1.07 -5.83
CA VAL A 382 -25.33 2.48 -5.44
C VAL A 382 -25.16 3.34 -6.68
N MET A 383 -25.94 4.42 -6.79
CA MET A 383 -25.87 5.38 -7.88
C MET A 383 -25.47 6.76 -7.38
N THR A 384 -24.76 7.53 -8.19
CA THR A 384 -24.42 8.92 -7.87
C THR A 384 -25.37 9.90 -8.53
N ALA A 385 -26.31 10.42 -7.75
CA ALA A 385 -27.14 11.57 -8.11
C ALA A 385 -26.38 12.88 -7.77
N SER A 386 -27.03 13.82 -7.08
CA SER A 386 -26.46 15.09 -6.59
C SER A 386 -27.51 15.77 -5.70
N CYS A 387 -27.14 16.78 -4.91
CA CYS A 387 -28.11 17.74 -4.38
C CYS A 387 -28.94 18.39 -5.51
N GLY A 388 -28.37 18.53 -6.72
CA GLY A 388 -29.10 18.93 -7.93
C GLY A 388 -30.10 17.88 -8.45
N GLY A 389 -30.16 16.69 -7.85
CA GLY A 389 -31.23 15.70 -8.06
C GLY A 389 -32.41 15.85 -7.09
N LEU A 390 -32.33 16.81 -6.16
CA LEU A 390 -33.32 17.09 -5.12
C LEU A 390 -33.81 18.54 -5.18
N TYR A 391 -32.89 19.47 -5.48
CA TYR A 391 -33.12 20.89 -5.52
C TYR A 391 -32.86 21.43 -6.93
N PRO A 392 -33.63 22.44 -7.39
CA PRO A 392 -33.38 23.07 -8.67
C PRO A 392 -32.04 23.83 -8.62
N SER A 393 -31.16 23.57 -9.60
CA SER A 393 -30.03 24.47 -9.89
C SER A 393 -30.36 25.32 -11.11
N HIS A 394 -30.59 26.61 -10.88
CA HIS A 394 -30.83 27.57 -11.96
C HIS A 394 -29.59 27.80 -12.84
N PHE A 395 -28.39 27.43 -12.38
CA PHE A 395 -27.16 27.57 -13.16
C PHE A 395 -26.94 26.41 -14.14
N SER A 396 -27.47 25.22 -13.84
CA SER A 396 -27.22 24.00 -14.61
C SER A 396 -28.50 23.15 -14.72
N PRO A 397 -29.51 23.63 -15.49
CA PRO A 397 -30.83 23.01 -15.54
C PRO A 397 -30.81 21.62 -16.19
N ILE A 398 -29.96 21.38 -17.19
CA ILE A 398 -29.87 20.06 -17.84
C ILE A 398 -29.21 19.07 -16.89
N TYR A 399 -28.11 19.45 -16.23
CA TYR A 399 -27.48 18.60 -15.21
C TYR A 399 -28.48 18.25 -14.10
N THR A 400 -29.20 19.24 -13.59
CA THR A 400 -30.27 19.08 -12.59
C THR A 400 -31.30 18.05 -13.05
N ALA A 401 -31.80 18.18 -14.29
CA ALA A 401 -32.75 17.23 -14.87
C ALA A 401 -32.17 15.80 -14.92
N THR A 402 -30.91 15.64 -15.34
CA THR A 402 -30.26 14.31 -15.36
C THR A 402 -30.13 13.70 -13.96
N LYS A 403 -29.83 14.50 -12.94
CA LYS A 403 -29.69 14.00 -11.56
C LYS A 403 -31.03 13.69 -10.89
N HIS A 404 -32.10 14.41 -11.24
CA HIS A 404 -33.47 14.02 -10.86
C HIS A 404 -33.87 12.70 -11.51
N ALA A 405 -33.50 12.49 -12.79
CA ALA A 405 -33.77 11.23 -13.48
C ALA A 405 -33.11 10.03 -12.78
N VAL A 406 -31.88 10.18 -12.24
CA VAL A 406 -31.23 9.13 -11.46
C VAL A 406 -32.00 8.79 -10.18
N VAL A 407 -32.48 9.80 -9.43
CA VAL A 407 -33.28 9.58 -8.22
C VAL A 407 -34.59 8.87 -8.54
N GLY A 408 -35.32 9.35 -9.55
CA GLY A 408 -36.57 8.74 -10.00
C GLY A 408 -36.39 7.32 -10.52
N PHE A 409 -35.32 7.07 -11.28
CA PHE A 409 -34.97 5.73 -11.76
C PHE A 409 -34.69 4.76 -10.60
N MET A 410 -33.87 5.18 -9.63
CA MET A 410 -33.56 4.40 -8.44
C MET A 410 -34.84 4.02 -7.68
N GLN A 411 -35.71 4.99 -7.40
CA GLN A 411 -36.99 4.75 -6.71
C GLN A 411 -37.89 3.77 -7.49
N GLY A 412 -37.91 3.88 -8.82
CA GLY A 412 -38.72 3.03 -9.69
C GLY A 412 -38.29 1.55 -9.72
N ILE A 413 -37.01 1.24 -9.49
CA ILE A 413 -36.50 -0.14 -9.59
C ILE A 413 -36.23 -0.80 -8.23
N ALA A 414 -35.99 -0.03 -7.17
CA ALA A 414 -35.45 -0.54 -5.92
C ALA A 414 -36.31 -1.63 -5.26
N SER A 415 -37.63 -1.44 -5.24
CA SER A 415 -38.54 -2.43 -4.65
C SER A 415 -38.55 -3.74 -5.44
N TYR A 416 -38.62 -3.66 -6.77
CA TYR A 416 -38.62 -4.84 -7.64
C TYR A 416 -37.29 -5.61 -7.56
N PHE A 417 -36.16 -4.91 -7.61
CA PHE A 417 -34.82 -5.52 -7.50
C PHE A 417 -34.63 -6.23 -6.16
N TYR A 418 -35.09 -5.60 -5.08
CA TYR A 418 -34.99 -6.20 -3.76
C TYR A 418 -35.84 -7.47 -3.65
N GLN A 419 -37.11 -7.41 -4.06
CA GLN A 419 -38.03 -8.54 -3.93
C GLN A 419 -37.71 -9.70 -4.89
N LYS A 420 -37.29 -9.42 -6.13
CA LYS A 420 -37.09 -10.45 -7.17
C LYS A 420 -35.65 -10.92 -7.29
N SER A 421 -34.68 -10.04 -7.03
CA SER A 421 -33.25 -10.34 -7.20
C SER A 421 -32.47 -10.39 -5.88
N GLY A 422 -33.06 -9.93 -4.77
CA GLY A 422 -32.35 -9.75 -3.50
C GLY A 422 -31.28 -8.66 -3.59
N ILE A 423 -31.45 -7.68 -4.48
CA ILE A 423 -30.47 -6.60 -4.70
C ILE A 423 -31.00 -5.31 -4.07
N ARG A 424 -30.23 -4.73 -3.16
CA ARG A 424 -30.52 -3.40 -2.61
C ARG A 424 -30.08 -2.33 -3.59
N VAL A 425 -30.90 -1.31 -3.78
CA VAL A 425 -30.60 -0.22 -4.71
C VAL A 425 -30.81 1.12 -4.01
N ASN A 426 -29.79 1.97 -4.00
CA ASN A 426 -29.82 3.28 -3.34
C ASN A 426 -29.09 4.33 -4.19
N ALA A 427 -29.33 5.61 -3.90
CA ALA A 427 -28.63 6.72 -4.55
C ALA A 427 -28.03 7.67 -3.50
N ILE A 428 -26.81 8.13 -3.74
CA ILE A 428 -26.22 9.25 -2.98
C ILE A 428 -26.50 10.56 -3.71
N CYS A 429 -26.83 11.60 -2.95
CA CYS A 429 -27.09 12.95 -3.41
C CYS A 429 -26.08 13.91 -2.75
N PRO A 430 -24.80 13.86 -3.17
CA PRO A 430 -23.78 14.72 -2.57
C PRO A 430 -24.03 16.20 -2.87
N GLY A 431 -23.76 17.04 -1.88
CA GLY A 431 -23.58 18.49 -2.02
C GLY A 431 -22.30 18.82 -2.78
N ILE A 432 -21.71 19.97 -2.50
CA ILE A 432 -20.49 20.41 -3.19
C ILE A 432 -19.26 19.65 -2.67
N VAL A 433 -18.57 18.96 -3.59
CA VAL A 433 -17.38 18.16 -3.29
C VAL A 433 -16.29 18.58 -4.27
N LYS A 434 -15.11 18.97 -3.75
CA LYS A 434 -13.95 19.32 -4.59
C LYS A 434 -13.51 18.08 -5.39
N THR A 435 -13.87 18.04 -6.66
CA THR A 435 -13.56 16.95 -7.60
C THR A 435 -13.19 17.53 -8.97
N GLY A 436 -12.73 16.69 -9.90
CA GLY A 436 -12.50 17.08 -11.29
C GLY A 436 -13.78 17.37 -12.10
N LEU A 437 -14.94 17.45 -11.45
CA LEU A 437 -16.22 17.78 -12.09
C LEU A 437 -16.27 19.25 -12.54
N MET A 438 -15.56 20.15 -11.84
CA MET A 438 -15.37 21.56 -12.18
C MET A 438 -13.89 21.93 -12.03
N SER A 439 -13.46 23.01 -12.68
CA SER A 439 -12.11 23.56 -12.53
C SER A 439 -11.85 24.09 -11.11
N SER A 440 -10.58 24.20 -10.73
CA SER A 440 -10.17 24.74 -9.43
C SER A 440 -10.67 26.18 -9.24
N GLU A 441 -10.70 26.98 -10.30
CA GLU A 441 -11.21 28.34 -10.31
C GLU A 441 -12.72 28.38 -10.05
N GLN A 442 -13.49 27.52 -10.72
CA GLN A 442 -14.94 27.43 -10.51
C GLN A 442 -15.29 27.06 -9.07
N TRP A 443 -14.51 26.21 -8.41
CA TRP A 443 -14.73 25.86 -7.01
C TRP A 443 -14.54 27.04 -6.04
N THR A 444 -13.80 28.09 -6.42
CA THR A 444 -13.60 29.28 -5.56
C THR A 444 -14.88 30.09 -5.34
N MET A 445 -15.92 29.86 -6.15
CA MET A 445 -17.23 30.50 -6.00
C MET A 445 -17.98 30.03 -4.74
N PHE A 446 -17.58 28.89 -4.16
CA PHE A 446 -18.20 28.34 -2.95
C PHE A 446 -17.31 28.57 -1.72
N PRO A 447 -17.86 29.05 -0.59
CA PRO A 447 -17.09 29.18 0.64
C PRO A 447 -16.61 27.81 1.16
N GLU A 448 -15.39 27.77 1.72
CA GLU A 448 -14.74 26.52 2.12
C GLU A 448 -15.54 25.68 3.13
N GLU A 449 -16.28 26.34 4.01
CA GLU A 449 -17.09 25.74 5.06
C GLU A 449 -18.25 24.86 4.55
N TYR A 450 -18.71 25.07 3.31
CA TYR A 450 -19.84 24.33 2.74
C TYR A 450 -19.42 23.06 1.99
N PHE A 451 -18.12 22.80 1.84
CA PHE A 451 -17.67 21.61 1.13
C PHE A 451 -17.92 20.34 1.92
N THR A 452 -18.57 19.38 1.28
CA THR A 452 -18.71 18.01 1.78
C THR A 452 -17.38 17.29 1.61
N PRO A 453 -16.78 16.74 2.69
CA PRO A 453 -15.57 15.94 2.59
C PRO A 453 -15.81 14.66 1.77
N VAL A 454 -14.88 14.33 0.87
CA VAL A 454 -14.94 13.08 0.06
C VAL A 454 -15.02 11.84 0.97
N GLN A 455 -14.39 11.90 2.14
CA GLN A 455 -14.44 10.85 3.15
C GLN A 455 -15.86 10.57 3.60
N LYS A 456 -16.69 11.63 3.78
CA LYS A 456 -18.10 11.45 4.17
C LYS A 456 -18.91 10.83 3.05
N VAL A 457 -18.63 11.18 1.79
CA VAL A 457 -19.26 10.52 0.63
C VAL A 457 -18.93 9.03 0.61
N ALA A 458 -17.64 8.68 0.79
CA ALA A 458 -17.22 7.28 0.83
C ALA A 458 -17.83 6.51 2.00
N GLU A 459 -17.93 7.12 3.17
CA GLU A 459 -18.58 6.56 4.36
C GLU A 459 -20.05 6.21 4.07
N VAL A 460 -20.82 7.12 3.47
CA VAL A 460 -22.22 6.88 3.10
C VAL A 460 -22.35 5.80 2.02
N VAL A 461 -21.43 5.72 1.06
CA VAL A 461 -21.42 4.62 0.08
C VAL A 461 -21.17 3.27 0.76
N CYS A 462 -20.25 3.21 1.72
CA CYS A 462 -20.00 2.00 2.51
C CYS A 462 -21.21 1.62 3.37
N MET A 463 -21.86 2.59 4.01
CA MET A 463 -23.11 2.40 4.77
C MET A 463 -24.21 1.78 3.89
N LEU A 464 -24.40 2.32 2.67
CA LEU A 464 -25.36 1.77 1.71
C LEU A 464 -24.93 0.40 1.14
N LEU A 465 -23.62 0.14 1.05
CA LEU A 465 -23.09 -1.17 0.70
C LEU A 465 -23.34 -2.19 1.81
N GLU A 466 -23.19 -1.84 3.09
CA GLU A 466 -23.41 -2.72 4.23
C GLU A 466 -24.90 -2.86 4.58
N GLY A 467 -25.73 -1.93 4.11
CA GLY A 467 -27.17 -1.93 4.33
C GLY A 467 -27.58 -1.56 5.76
N LYS A 468 -26.65 -1.01 6.54
CA LYS A 468 -26.83 -0.62 7.94
C LYS A 468 -26.30 0.79 8.14
N ASP A 469 -27.03 1.56 8.94
CA ASP A 469 -26.62 2.87 9.44
C ASP A 469 -26.45 2.75 10.95
N ASP A 470 -25.29 3.17 11.46
CA ASP A 470 -24.96 3.18 12.89
C ASP A 470 -25.65 4.33 13.64
N GLU A 471 -26.88 4.67 13.24
CA GLU A 471 -27.72 5.75 13.77
C GLU A 471 -27.09 7.16 13.65
N THR A 472 -26.19 7.35 12.69
CA THR A 472 -25.57 8.68 12.45
C THR A 472 -26.35 9.51 11.43
N GLY A 473 -27.29 8.90 10.71
CA GLY A 473 -28.20 9.56 9.79
C GLY A 473 -29.19 10.48 10.50
N LYS A 474 -29.26 11.73 10.05
CA LYS A 474 -30.29 12.67 10.52
C LYS A 474 -31.47 12.59 9.57
N LEU A 475 -32.65 12.28 10.09
CA LEU A 475 -33.85 12.31 9.27
C LEU A 475 -34.16 13.75 8.81
N GLY A 476 -34.23 13.95 7.49
CA GLY A 476 -34.71 15.20 6.91
C GLY A 476 -36.24 15.23 6.91
N LYS A 477 -36.84 15.48 8.09
CA LYS A 477 -38.25 15.25 8.50
C LYS A 477 -38.59 13.77 8.78
N GLU A 478 -39.24 13.55 9.92
CA GLU A 478 -39.68 12.24 10.44
C GLU A 478 -40.38 11.40 9.36
N ILE A 479 -39.85 10.20 9.15
CA ILE A 479 -40.50 9.12 8.42
C ILE A 479 -41.31 8.39 9.50
N GLU A 480 -42.61 8.28 9.31
CA GLU A 480 -43.47 7.45 10.14
C GLU A 480 -42.92 6.01 10.18
N GLU A 481 -42.95 5.41 11.37
CA GLU A 481 -42.54 4.04 11.65
C GLU A 481 -43.01 3.07 10.54
N GLY A 482 -42.08 2.57 9.72
CA GLY A 482 -42.46 1.66 8.62
C GLY A 482 -41.33 1.25 7.66
N TYR A 483 -40.25 2.02 7.53
CA TYR A 483 -39.09 1.59 6.76
C TYR A 483 -38.21 0.68 7.62
N GLY A 484 -38.31 -0.63 7.36
CA GLY A 484 -37.58 -1.68 8.08
C GLY A 484 -36.06 -1.47 8.06
N SER A 485 -35.37 -2.24 8.92
CA SER A 485 -33.93 -2.20 9.22
C SER A 485 -32.94 -2.38 8.05
N VAL A 486 -33.40 -2.38 6.79
CA VAL A 486 -32.59 -2.64 5.59
C VAL A 486 -32.62 -1.43 4.67
N LEU A 487 -31.45 -0.83 4.41
CA LEU A 487 -31.31 0.33 3.52
C LEU A 487 -31.52 -0.07 2.05
N ASN A 488 -32.74 0.14 1.56
CA ASN A 488 -33.15 -0.05 0.16
C ASN A 488 -34.08 1.08 -0.30
N GLY A 489 -33.95 1.52 -1.55
CA GLY A 489 -34.76 2.57 -2.15
C GLY A 489 -34.49 3.97 -1.61
N GLN A 490 -33.34 4.18 -0.96
CA GLN A 490 -33.02 5.43 -0.27
C GLN A 490 -32.25 6.39 -1.18
N ALA A 491 -32.72 7.64 -1.24
CA ALA A 491 -31.94 8.77 -1.71
C ALA A 491 -31.30 9.45 -0.50
N VAL A 492 -29.97 9.40 -0.39
CA VAL A 492 -29.23 9.92 0.78
C VAL A 492 -28.50 11.20 0.40
N GLU A 493 -29.00 12.34 0.88
CA GLU A 493 -28.33 13.62 0.75
C GLU A 493 -27.11 13.70 1.66
N ILE A 494 -26.00 14.24 1.15
CA ILE A 494 -24.75 14.38 1.91
C ILE A 494 -24.31 15.84 1.89
N SER A 495 -24.34 16.48 3.05
CA SER A 495 -24.04 17.91 3.19
C SER A 495 -23.12 18.16 4.38
N GLY A 496 -21.92 18.68 4.10
CA GLY A 496 -20.86 18.84 5.09
C GLY A 496 -20.50 17.49 5.74
N GLY A 497 -20.52 17.45 7.08
CA GLY A 497 -20.28 16.21 7.85
C GLY A 497 -21.52 15.33 8.07
N ASN A 498 -22.71 15.73 7.59
CA ASN A 498 -23.97 15.04 7.86
C ASN A 498 -24.52 14.33 6.62
N HIS A 499 -25.46 13.42 6.83
CA HIS A 499 -26.26 12.82 5.76
C HIS A 499 -27.73 12.71 6.18
N TYR A 500 -28.62 12.74 5.18
CA TYR A 500 -30.06 12.83 5.35
C TYR A 500 -30.81 11.92 4.39
N TYR A 501 -31.80 11.19 4.89
CA TYR A 501 -32.71 10.42 4.05
C TYR A 501 -33.74 11.34 3.38
N ARG A 502 -33.94 11.15 2.08
CA ARG A 502 -34.93 11.87 1.27
C ARG A 502 -35.96 10.89 0.74
N GLY A 503 -37.15 10.96 1.34
CA GLY A 503 -38.30 10.18 0.91
C GLY A 503 -38.85 10.62 -0.46
N PRO A 504 -39.75 9.82 -1.05
CA PRO A 504 -40.44 10.19 -2.28
C PRO A 504 -41.33 11.42 -2.09
N VAL A 505 -41.74 12.02 -3.20
CA VAL A 505 -42.72 13.12 -3.19
C VAL A 505 -44.06 12.58 -2.67
N SER A 506 -44.66 13.29 -1.71
CA SER A 506 -45.98 12.96 -1.18
C SER A 506 -47.03 13.01 -2.29
N PHE A 507 -47.95 12.04 -2.30
CA PHE A 507 -49.08 12.07 -3.24
C PHE A 507 -49.96 13.30 -2.99
N ALA A 508 -50.52 13.84 -4.06
CA ALA A 508 -51.42 15.00 -3.97
C ALA A 508 -52.73 14.64 -3.25
N ASP A 509 -53.23 13.41 -3.41
CA ASP A 509 -54.43 12.87 -2.77
C ASP A 509 -54.42 11.32 -2.79
N GLU A 510 -55.43 10.70 -2.16
CA GLU A 510 -55.62 9.25 -2.15
C GLU A 510 -55.84 8.65 -3.55
N ARG A 511 -56.40 9.44 -4.49
CA ARG A 511 -56.63 8.96 -5.86
C ARG A 511 -55.31 8.76 -6.58
N MET A 512 -54.39 9.71 -6.46
CA MET A 512 -53.05 9.59 -7.02
C MET A 512 -52.28 8.46 -6.34
N ALA A 513 -52.43 8.30 -5.02
CA ALA A 513 -51.87 7.15 -4.31
C ALA A 513 -52.39 5.82 -4.89
N ALA A 514 -53.68 5.72 -5.20
CA ALA A 514 -54.26 4.55 -5.85
C ALA A 514 -53.76 4.34 -7.29
N VAL A 515 -53.66 5.41 -8.10
CA VAL A 515 -53.10 5.35 -9.47
C VAL A 515 -51.68 4.82 -9.45
N MET A 516 -50.82 5.37 -8.58
CA MET A 516 -49.45 4.91 -8.43
C MET A 516 -49.38 3.49 -7.83
N GLY A 517 -50.36 3.12 -7.00
CA GLY A 517 -50.52 1.75 -6.50
C GLY A 517 -50.84 0.71 -7.59
N PHE A 518 -51.44 1.09 -8.72
CA PHE A 518 -51.60 0.20 -9.88
C PHE A 518 -50.30 0.03 -10.69
N ALA A 519 -49.45 1.05 -10.67
CA ALA A 519 -48.11 0.99 -11.28
C ALA A 519 -47.07 0.32 -10.35
N ASP A 520 -47.47 -0.07 -9.14
CA ASP A 520 -46.62 -0.80 -8.21
C ASP A 520 -46.50 -2.27 -8.63
N ASN A 521 -45.45 -2.52 -9.41
CA ASN A 521 -45.16 -3.83 -10.01
C ASN A 521 -44.72 -4.89 -9.00
N THR A 522 -44.64 -4.55 -7.71
CA THR A 522 -44.39 -5.54 -6.64
C THR A 522 -45.54 -6.53 -6.47
N LYS A 523 -46.76 -6.13 -6.88
CA LYS A 523 -47.98 -6.94 -6.80
C LYS A 523 -48.28 -7.79 -8.05
N LEU A 524 -47.55 -7.60 -9.15
CA LEU A 524 -47.70 -8.35 -10.41
C LEU A 524 -47.00 -9.72 -10.38
N ALA A 525 -46.92 -10.35 -9.21
CA ALA A 525 -46.19 -11.60 -8.94
C ALA A 525 -47.13 -12.80 -8.89
#